data_AF-A0A7S0VA76-F1
#
_entry.id   AF-A0A7S0VA76-F1
#
_cell.length_a   1.000
_cell.length_b   1.000
_cell.length_c   1.000
_cell.angle_alpha   90.00
_cell.angle_beta   90.00
_cell.angle_gamma   90.00
#
_symmetry.space_group_name_H-M   'P 1'
#
loop_
_entity.id
_entity.type
_entity.pdbx_description
1 polymer ?
#
loop_
_entity_poly.entity_id
_entity_poly.type
_entity_poly.pdbx_seq_one_letter_code
_entity_poly.pdbx_strand_id
1 'polypeptide(L)'
;MAENPSKAARTGGGATVCSAPGKVMVVGGYVVLERPNRALIAAVSARVYTCVSDIPSFSTKTEGGGSATLVEVESPQLGETRKYRFSVSDDGVPSAERLDDVACNPYVEACIVHALGVAKERGGKLRDIRVTVHGDNSFYSLPPGTAQPRFAPISKGEG
;
A
#
# COMPACT_ATOMS: atom_id res chain seq x y z
N MET A 1 -21.69 -34.49 -9.05
CA MET A 1 -20.23 -34.47 -9.13
C MET A 1 -19.87 -33.47 -10.22
N ALA A 2 -19.82 -32.18 -9.85
CA ALA A 2 -19.62 -31.09 -10.80
C ALA A 2 -18.36 -30.34 -10.37
N GLU A 3 -17.41 -30.33 -11.28
CA GLU A 3 -16.05 -29.84 -11.16
C GLU A 3 -16.06 -28.32 -10.95
N ASN A 4 -15.39 -27.87 -9.89
CA ASN A 4 -15.32 -26.48 -9.49
C ASN A 4 -14.32 -25.74 -10.42
N PRO A 5 -14.73 -24.70 -11.18
CA PRO A 5 -13.84 -24.03 -12.13
C PRO A 5 -12.95 -22.98 -11.43
N SER A 6 -12.31 -23.35 -10.31
CA SER A 6 -11.43 -22.46 -9.55
C SER A 6 -9.94 -22.62 -9.90
N LYS A 7 -9.62 -23.30 -11.01
CA LYS A 7 -8.23 -23.61 -11.39
C LYS A 7 -7.94 -23.27 -12.85
N ALA A 8 -8.29 -22.06 -13.28
CA ALA A 8 -7.76 -21.48 -14.51
C ALA A 8 -6.61 -20.54 -14.15
N ALA A 9 -5.40 -20.93 -14.55
CA ALA A 9 -4.16 -20.19 -14.41
C ALA A 9 -4.30 -18.76 -14.97
N ARG A 10 -4.10 -17.76 -14.12
CA ARG A 10 -3.96 -16.35 -14.56
C ARG A 10 -2.50 -16.09 -14.88
N THR A 11 -2.12 -16.32 -16.12
CA THR A 11 -0.83 -15.91 -16.69
C THR A 11 -1.05 -14.61 -17.45
N GLY A 12 -0.91 -13.49 -16.74
CA GLY A 12 -0.98 -12.10 -17.25
C GLY A 12 -0.78 -11.18 -16.05
N GLY A 13 0.18 -10.25 -16.11
CA GLY A 13 0.75 -9.50 -14.96
C GLY A 13 -0.23 -9.28 -13.81
N GLY A 14 -0.13 -10.12 -12.78
CA GLY A 14 -1.17 -10.25 -11.77
C GLY A 14 -1.09 -9.14 -10.74
N ALA A 15 -2.16 -8.35 -10.61
CA ALA A 15 -2.30 -7.43 -9.49
C ALA A 15 -2.63 -8.22 -8.21
N THR A 16 -1.94 -7.90 -7.11
CA THR A 16 -2.25 -8.42 -5.77
C THR A 16 -2.99 -7.35 -4.98
N VAL A 17 -4.15 -7.70 -4.44
CA VAL A 17 -4.97 -6.80 -3.64
C VAL A 17 -5.04 -7.30 -2.21
N CYS A 18 -4.75 -6.44 -1.25
CA CYS A 18 -4.94 -6.69 0.17
C CYS A 18 -5.84 -5.63 0.81
N SER A 19 -6.41 -5.95 1.97
CA SER A 19 -7.20 -4.98 2.74
C SER A 19 -6.90 -5.08 4.22
N ALA A 20 -6.98 -3.95 4.91
CA ALA A 20 -6.84 -3.84 6.35
C ALA A 20 -8.03 -3.07 6.95
N PRO A 21 -8.62 -3.53 8.06
CA PRO A 21 -9.68 -2.80 8.74
C PRO A 21 -9.13 -1.58 9.49
N GLY A 22 -9.94 -0.55 9.63
CA GLY A 22 -9.69 0.55 10.56
C GLY A 22 -9.76 0.10 12.02
N LYS A 23 -9.41 0.99 12.95
CA LYS A 23 -9.50 0.77 14.39
C LYS A 23 -10.24 1.90 15.10
N VAL A 24 -11.00 1.56 16.12
CA VAL A 24 -11.67 2.53 17.02
C VAL A 24 -11.42 2.12 18.47
N MET A 25 -11.11 3.11 19.31
CA MET A 25 -11.01 2.91 20.74
C MET A 25 -12.39 3.12 21.39
N VAL A 26 -12.94 2.07 21.98
CA VAL A 26 -14.28 2.06 22.58
C VAL A 26 -14.22 2.57 24.02
N VAL A 27 -13.19 2.14 24.76
CA VAL A 27 -12.98 2.50 26.17
C VAL A 27 -11.50 2.80 26.38
N GLY A 28 -11.20 3.71 27.31
CA GLY A 28 -9.83 4.03 27.71
C GLY A 28 -9.25 5.18 26.91
N GLY A 29 -9.97 6.32 26.85
CA GLY A 29 -9.52 7.59 26.24
C GLY A 29 -8.20 8.12 26.79
N TYR A 30 -8.16 9.33 27.33
CA TYR A 30 -6.92 9.83 27.95
C TYR A 30 -6.49 9.03 29.18
N VAL A 31 -7.41 8.26 29.77
CA VAL A 31 -7.18 7.48 30.98
C VAL A 31 -6.15 6.36 30.77
N VAL A 32 -6.01 5.83 29.54
CA VAL A 32 -5.01 4.78 29.23
C VAL A 32 -3.56 5.28 29.34
N LEU A 33 -3.34 6.59 29.36
CA LEU A 33 -2.02 7.18 29.53
C LEU A 33 -1.45 6.92 30.94
N GLU A 34 -2.33 6.72 31.93
CA GLU A 34 -1.94 6.40 33.31
C GLU A 34 -2.08 4.89 33.57
N ARG A 35 -0.98 4.22 33.90
CA ARG A 35 -1.03 2.81 34.30
C ARG A 35 -1.71 2.69 35.68
N PRO A 36 -2.56 1.67 35.93
CA PRO A 36 -2.75 0.43 35.15
C PRO A 36 -3.98 0.46 34.21
N ASN A 37 -4.46 1.63 33.81
CA ASN A 37 -5.71 1.72 33.05
C ASN A 37 -5.63 1.02 31.69
N ARG A 38 -6.66 0.25 31.35
CA ARG A 38 -6.74 -0.54 30.12
C ARG A 38 -7.65 0.14 29.10
N ALA A 39 -7.33 -0.04 27.82
CA ALA A 39 -8.19 0.37 26.72
C ALA A 39 -8.81 -0.84 26.01
N LEU A 40 -9.98 -0.63 25.43
CA LEU A 40 -10.63 -1.58 24.52
C LEU A 40 -10.60 -0.99 23.11
N ILE A 41 -9.99 -1.72 22.18
CA ILE A 41 -9.88 -1.33 20.77
C ILE A 41 -10.59 -2.38 19.93
N ALA A 42 -11.45 -1.94 19.02
CA ALA A 42 -12.15 -2.79 18.08
C ALA A 42 -11.74 -2.46 16.64
N ALA A 43 -11.67 -3.50 15.81
CA ALA A 43 -11.59 -3.32 14.36
C ALA A 43 -12.97 -2.92 13.81
N VAL A 44 -13.00 -2.04 12.82
CA VAL A 44 -14.24 -1.62 12.16
C VAL A 44 -14.35 -2.18 10.75
N SER A 45 -15.55 -2.15 10.20
CA SER A 45 -15.84 -2.62 8.83
C SER A 45 -15.27 -1.71 7.75
N ALA A 46 -15.01 -0.43 8.04
CA ALA A 46 -14.34 0.50 7.13
C ALA A 46 -12.90 0.03 6.89
N ARG A 47 -12.53 -0.17 5.62
CA ARG A 47 -11.25 -0.74 5.20
C ARG A 47 -10.41 0.21 4.37
N VAL A 48 -9.11 -0.04 4.40
CA VAL A 48 -8.16 0.46 3.41
C VAL A 48 -7.71 -0.73 2.56
N TYR A 49 -7.76 -0.57 1.26
CA TYR A 49 -7.32 -1.51 0.25
C TYR A 49 -6.01 -1.03 -0.35
N THR A 50 -5.14 -1.97 -0.68
CA THR A 50 -3.90 -1.71 -1.41
C THR A 50 -3.83 -2.68 -2.57
N CYS A 51 -3.72 -2.14 -3.78
CA CYS A 51 -3.51 -2.87 -5.00
C CYS A 51 -2.04 -2.70 -5.42
N VAL A 52 -1.32 -3.81 -5.55
CA VAL A 52 0.06 -3.83 -6.02
C VAL A 52 0.08 -4.49 -7.39
N SER A 53 0.59 -3.78 -8.38
CA SER A 53 0.77 -4.28 -9.74
C SER A 53 2.18 -4.00 -10.23
N ASP A 54 2.74 -4.93 -10.99
CA ASP A 54 3.99 -4.69 -11.71
C ASP A 54 3.80 -3.52 -12.69
N ILE A 55 4.79 -2.62 -12.75
CA ILE A 55 4.87 -1.62 -13.83
C ILE A 55 5.96 -2.05 -14.82
N PRO A 56 5.77 -1.83 -16.13
CA PRO A 56 6.84 -2.02 -17.09
C PRO A 56 7.97 -1.05 -16.74
N SER A 57 9.03 -1.57 -16.14
CA SER A 57 10.24 -0.82 -15.80
C SER A 57 10.82 -0.13 -17.04
N PHE A 58 11.05 1.18 -16.95
CA PHE A 58 12.16 1.79 -17.69
C PHE A 58 13.43 1.20 -17.07
N SER A 59 14.03 0.21 -17.74
CA SER A 59 15.33 -0.33 -17.39
C SER A 59 16.33 0.81 -17.16
N THR A 60 16.52 1.21 -15.91
CA THR A 60 17.68 1.98 -15.50
C THR A 60 18.51 1.05 -14.65
N LYS A 61 19.31 0.23 -15.35
CA LYS A 61 20.58 -0.20 -14.78
C LYS A 61 21.26 1.09 -14.32
N THR A 62 21.23 1.36 -13.03
CA THR A 62 21.98 2.47 -12.46
C THR A 62 23.45 2.14 -12.71
N GLU A 63 24.24 3.09 -13.20
CA GLU A 63 25.66 2.94 -13.59
C GLU A 63 26.60 2.59 -12.40
N GLY A 64 26.07 2.01 -11.32
CA GLY A 64 26.78 1.66 -10.09
C GLY A 64 26.31 0.34 -9.47
N GLY A 65 25.95 -0.67 -10.28
CA GLY A 65 25.85 -2.08 -9.84
C GLY A 65 24.71 -2.47 -8.88
N GLY A 66 24.01 -1.51 -8.27
CA GLY A 66 22.90 -1.77 -7.35
C GLY A 66 21.56 -2.02 -8.07
N SER A 67 20.91 -3.14 -7.74
CA SER A 67 19.53 -3.42 -8.16
C SER A 67 18.55 -2.56 -7.35
N ALA A 68 18.28 -1.33 -7.80
CA ALA A 68 17.24 -0.48 -7.23
C ALA A 68 15.85 -0.87 -7.75
N THR A 69 14.82 -0.66 -6.93
CA THR A 69 13.42 -0.92 -7.27
C THR A 69 12.63 0.38 -7.26
N LEU A 70 11.92 0.67 -8.35
CA LEU A 70 11.03 1.82 -8.45
C LEU A 70 9.67 1.49 -7.84
N VAL A 71 9.17 2.39 -6.99
CA VAL A 71 7.87 2.27 -6.34
C VAL A 71 7.07 3.53 -6.64
N GLU A 72 5.96 3.37 -7.36
CA GLU A 72 4.98 4.43 -7.59
C GLU A 72 3.82 4.24 -6.60
N VAL A 73 3.58 5.21 -5.73
CA VAL A 73 2.48 5.18 -4.77
C VAL A 73 1.40 6.15 -5.24
N GLU A 74 0.22 5.61 -5.51
CA GLU A 74 -0.93 6.36 -6.01
C GLU A 74 -2.04 6.40 -4.96
N SER A 75 -2.57 7.59 -4.70
CA SER A 75 -3.73 7.83 -3.85
C SER A 75 -4.79 8.60 -4.65
N PRO A 76 -5.70 7.89 -5.35
CA PRO A 76 -6.73 8.52 -6.17
C PRO A 76 -7.64 9.45 -5.37
N GLN A 77 -7.89 9.13 -4.09
CA GLN A 77 -8.69 9.97 -3.18
C GLN A 77 -8.08 11.35 -2.96
N LEU A 78 -6.75 11.45 -3.01
CA LEU A 78 -6.03 12.71 -2.80
C LEU A 78 -5.57 13.33 -4.12
N GLY A 79 -5.82 12.68 -5.26
CA GLY A 79 -5.27 13.07 -6.55
C GLY A 79 -3.74 13.10 -6.55
N GLU A 80 -3.11 12.27 -5.70
CA GLU A 80 -1.67 12.33 -5.45
C GLU A 80 -0.98 11.07 -5.99
N THR A 81 0.14 11.26 -6.68
CA THR A 81 1.04 10.19 -7.10
C THR A 81 2.45 10.57 -6.70
N ARG A 82 3.12 9.66 -5.99
CA ARG A 82 4.50 9.85 -5.53
C ARG A 82 5.40 8.74 -6.02
N LYS A 83 6.66 9.08 -6.28
CA LYS A 83 7.65 8.12 -6.81
C LYS A 83 8.82 7.98 -5.85
N TYR A 84 9.19 6.73 -5.58
CA TYR A 84 10.27 6.38 -4.67
C TYR A 84 11.19 5.37 -5.31
N ARG A 85 12.47 5.44 -4.96
CA ARG A 85 13.51 4.45 -5.25
C ARG A 85 13.81 3.71 -3.97
N PHE A 86 13.53 2.41 -3.95
CA PHE A 86 13.99 1.51 -2.91
C PHE A 86 15.35 0.93 -3.29
N SER A 87 16.29 0.98 -2.36
CA SER A 87 17.59 0.34 -2.49
C SER A 87 18.00 -0.29 -1.16
N VAL A 88 18.95 -1.22 -1.23
CA VAL A 88 19.56 -1.82 -0.04
C VAL A 88 21.05 -1.63 -0.22
N SER A 89 21.69 -0.94 0.73
CA SER A 89 23.14 -0.73 0.71
C SER A 89 23.91 -2.05 0.87
N ASP A 90 25.22 -2.00 0.62
CA ASP A 90 26.10 -3.16 0.82
C ASP A 90 26.11 -3.63 2.29
N ASP A 91 25.87 -2.71 3.24
CA ASP A 91 25.70 -3.00 4.67
C ASP A 91 24.35 -3.66 5.00
N GLY A 92 23.50 -3.91 4.01
CA GLY A 92 22.19 -4.54 4.18
C GLY A 92 21.09 -3.60 4.69
N VAL A 93 21.35 -2.29 4.77
CA VAL A 93 20.37 -1.31 5.27
C VAL A 93 19.41 -0.93 4.14
N PRO A 94 18.10 -1.21 4.27
CA PRO A 94 17.11 -0.79 3.29
C PRO A 94 16.83 0.72 3.41
N SER A 95 16.72 1.40 2.28
CA SER A 95 16.37 2.82 2.21
C SER A 95 15.35 3.07 1.10
N ALA A 96 14.54 4.12 1.28
CA ALA A 96 13.63 4.63 0.27
C ALA A 96 13.98 6.10 0.03
N GLU A 97 14.39 6.42 -1.20
CA GLU A 97 14.69 7.77 -1.66
C GLU A 97 13.51 8.27 -2.49
N ARG A 98 13.05 9.49 -2.23
CA ARG A 98 12.00 10.13 -3.02
C ARG A 98 12.55 10.60 -4.37
N LEU A 99 11.77 10.49 -5.43
CA LEU A 99 12.16 10.87 -6.80
C LEU A 99 11.42 12.09 -7.35
N ASP A 100 10.49 12.67 -6.57
CA ASP A 100 9.70 13.84 -6.95
C ASP A 100 10.07 15.08 -6.11
N ASP A 101 9.56 16.25 -6.52
CA ASP A 101 9.79 17.55 -5.86
C ASP A 101 8.76 17.85 -4.76
N VAL A 102 7.88 16.90 -4.41
CA VAL A 102 6.82 17.07 -3.40
C VAL A 102 7.39 16.84 -2.00
N ALA A 103 6.81 17.44 -0.95
CA ALA A 103 7.30 17.26 0.42
C ALA A 103 7.43 15.77 0.83
N CYS A 104 8.52 15.44 1.54
CA CYS A 104 8.76 14.09 2.05
C CYS A 104 7.61 13.60 2.92
N ASN A 105 7.29 12.31 2.79
CA ASN A 105 6.34 11.66 3.67
C ASN A 105 7.03 10.49 4.38
N PRO A 106 7.51 10.71 5.62
CA PRO A 106 8.30 9.72 6.34
C PRO A 106 7.52 8.43 6.61
N TYR A 107 6.18 8.50 6.66
CA TYR A 107 5.34 7.33 6.86
C TYR A 107 5.31 6.43 5.62
N VAL A 108 5.23 7.01 4.43
CA VAL A 108 5.26 6.24 3.17
C VAL A 108 6.63 5.62 2.97
N GLU A 109 7.70 6.39 3.22
CA GLU A 109 9.08 5.90 3.11
C GLU A 109 9.34 4.74 4.09
N ALA A 110 8.95 4.88 5.36
CA ALA A 110 9.07 3.80 6.35
C ALA A 110 8.28 2.55 5.93
N CYS A 111 7.06 2.72 5.42
CA CYS A 111 6.26 1.59 4.91
C CYS A 111 6.97 0.86 3.75
N ILE A 112 7.53 1.59 2.79
CA ILE A 112 8.27 1.01 1.65
C ILE A 112 9.50 0.25 2.16
N VAL A 113 10.30 0.90 3.02
CA VAL A 113 11.52 0.31 3.60
C VAL A 113 11.22 -1.00 4.31
N HIS A 114 10.22 -1.01 5.19
CA HIS A 114 9.88 -2.21 5.96
C HIS A 114 9.21 -3.29 5.11
N ALA A 115 8.24 -2.94 4.26
CA ALA A 115 7.52 -3.92 3.47
C ALA A 115 8.44 -4.61 2.44
N LEU A 116 9.24 -3.84 1.70
CA LEU A 116 10.16 -4.39 0.71
C LEU A 116 11.38 -5.03 1.36
N GLY A 117 11.83 -4.52 2.51
CA GLY A 117 12.86 -5.15 3.33
C GLY A 117 12.47 -6.58 3.74
N VAL A 118 11.28 -6.74 4.33
CA VAL A 118 10.75 -8.07 4.69
C VAL A 118 10.53 -8.95 3.47
N ALA A 119 10.03 -8.40 2.36
CA ALA A 119 9.85 -9.16 1.12
C ALA A 119 11.19 -9.70 0.59
N LYS A 120 12.25 -8.88 0.61
CA LYS A 120 13.61 -9.28 0.20
C LYS A 120 14.20 -10.32 1.14
N GLU A 121 14.08 -10.13 2.46
CA GLU A 121 14.56 -11.08 3.48
C GLU A 121 13.89 -12.45 3.34
N ARG A 122 12.61 -12.47 2.94
CA ARG A 122 11.86 -13.71 2.65
C ARG A 122 12.17 -14.31 1.27
N GLY A 123 13.16 -13.79 0.54
CA GLY A 123 13.57 -14.30 -0.77
C GLY A 123 12.69 -13.84 -1.94
N GLY A 124 11.87 -12.79 -1.74
CA GLY A 124 11.06 -12.18 -2.79
C GLY A 124 11.92 -11.47 -3.83
N LYS A 125 11.61 -11.68 -5.11
CA LYS A 125 12.22 -10.92 -6.21
C LYS A 125 11.52 -9.57 -6.32
N LEU A 126 12.23 -8.50 -5.99
CA LEU A 126 11.71 -7.14 -6.13
C LEU A 126 11.63 -6.76 -7.61
N ARG A 127 10.50 -6.19 -8.00
CA ARG A 127 10.22 -5.63 -9.32
C ARG A 127 9.72 -4.22 -9.13
N ASP A 128 9.75 -3.43 -10.19
CA ASP A 128 9.12 -2.13 -10.14
C ASP A 128 7.62 -2.29 -10.02
N ILE A 129 7.04 -1.60 -9.05
CA ILE A 129 5.65 -1.76 -8.67
C ILE A 129 4.93 -0.42 -8.61
N ARG A 130 3.64 -0.46 -8.94
CA ARG A 130 2.67 0.54 -8.56
C ARG A 130 1.85 0.04 -7.39
N VAL A 131 1.72 0.87 -6.38
CA VAL A 131 0.96 0.65 -5.16
C VAL A 131 -0.17 1.68 -5.14
N THR A 132 -1.38 1.25 -5.48
CA THR A 132 -2.57 2.11 -5.42
C THR A 132 -3.29 1.87 -4.09
N VAL A 133 -3.47 2.93 -3.31
CA VAL A 133 -4.11 2.89 -1.98
C VAL A 133 -5.52 3.45 -2.08
N HIS A 134 -6.49 2.70 -1.57
CA HIS A 134 -7.88 3.13 -1.51
C HIS A 134 -8.48 2.98 -0.11
N GLY A 135 -8.98 4.05 0.50
CA GLY A 135 -9.83 3.98 1.69
C GLY A 135 -11.33 3.96 1.34
N ASP A 136 -12.13 3.21 2.11
CA ASP A 136 -13.60 3.31 2.07
C ASP A 136 -14.07 4.73 2.38
N ASN A 137 -15.20 5.15 1.80
CA ASN A 137 -15.79 6.46 2.10
C ASN A 137 -16.10 6.64 3.60
N SER A 138 -16.46 5.56 4.30
CA SER A 138 -16.70 5.57 5.75
C SER A 138 -15.44 5.85 6.58
N PHE A 139 -14.26 5.82 5.98
CA PHE A 139 -13.01 6.24 6.62
C PHE A 139 -12.86 7.76 6.67
N TYR A 140 -13.52 8.48 5.74
CA TYR A 140 -13.39 9.93 5.61
C TYR A 140 -14.58 10.65 6.26
N SER A 141 -14.28 11.62 7.12
CA SER A 141 -15.28 12.53 7.66
C SER A 141 -15.54 13.63 6.63
N LEU A 142 -16.51 13.39 5.74
CA LEU A 142 -16.94 14.36 4.75
C LEU A 142 -17.98 15.32 5.36
N PRO A 143 -17.88 16.64 5.16
CA PRO A 143 -18.93 17.57 5.56
C PRO A 143 -20.27 17.21 4.92
N PRO A 144 -21.40 17.42 5.63
CA PRO A 144 -22.73 17.19 5.05
C PRO A 144 -22.88 17.96 3.73
N GLY A 145 -23.34 17.29 2.67
CA GLY A 145 -23.56 17.90 1.36
C GLY A 145 -22.37 17.89 0.40
N THR A 146 -21.20 17.39 0.82
CA THR A 146 -20.15 17.05 -0.16
C THR A 146 -20.54 15.80 -0.93
N ALA A 147 -20.57 15.91 -2.27
CA ALA A 147 -20.77 14.76 -3.14
C ALA A 147 -19.68 13.74 -2.82
N GLN A 148 -20.08 12.56 -2.31
CA GLN A 148 -19.11 11.50 -2.10
C GLN A 148 -18.51 11.16 -3.47
N PRO A 149 -17.18 11.12 -3.62
CA PRO A 149 -16.60 10.49 -4.79
C PRO A 149 -17.10 9.04 -4.78
N ARG A 150 -18.07 8.75 -5.64
CA ARG A 150 -18.44 7.37 -5.96
C ARG A 150 -17.20 6.81 -6.62
N PHE A 151 -16.51 5.91 -5.94
CA PHE A 151 -15.42 5.18 -6.56
C PHE A 151 -15.89 4.62 -7.90
N ALA A 152 -15.01 4.67 -8.90
CA ALA A 152 -15.23 3.90 -10.11
C ALA A 152 -15.48 2.45 -9.68
N PRO A 153 -16.54 1.78 -10.18
CA PRO A 153 -16.69 0.35 -9.94
C PRO A 153 -15.36 -0.29 -10.34
N ILE A 154 -14.78 -1.13 -9.46
CA ILE A 154 -13.68 -2.00 -9.84
C ILE A 154 -14.19 -2.74 -11.06
N SER A 155 -13.72 -2.38 -12.26
CA SER A 155 -14.21 -3.00 -13.48
C SER A 155 -13.86 -4.47 -13.35
N LYS A 156 -14.88 -5.30 -13.20
CA LYS A 156 -14.73 -6.70 -13.54
C LYS A 156 -14.39 -6.65 -15.02
N GLY A 157 -13.13 -6.91 -15.37
CA GLY A 157 -12.68 -6.91 -16.75
C GLY A 157 -13.68 -7.71 -17.58
N GLU A 158 -14.27 -7.05 -18.58
CA GLU A 158 -15.06 -7.73 -19.59
C GLU A 158 -14.13 -8.72 -20.31
N GLY A 159 -14.63 -9.94 -20.47
CA GLY A 159 -13.89 -11.11 -20.95
C GLY A 159 -13.50 -11.08 -22.41
#